data_AF-A0A2I8DFH1-F1
#
_entry.id   AF-A0A2I8DFH1-F1
#
_cell.length_a   1.000
_cell.length_b   1.000
_cell.length_c   1.000
_cell.angle_alpha   90.00
_cell.angle_beta   90.00
_cell.angle_gamma   90.00
#
_symmetry.space_group_name_H-M   'P 1'
#
loop_
_entity.id
_entity.type
_entity.pdbx_description
1 polymer ?
#
loop_
_entity_poly.entity_id
_entity_poly.type
_entity_poly.pdbx_seq_one_letter_code
_entity_poly.pdbx_strand_id
1 'polypeptide(L)'
;MQLSLDDLTNLASQRPIGGRHPWDSNDEAQVDGFYRRVCAELERTLPAASRIAWGHYGSGYASFVDAWFYREERDFKTGKGDQHIGLVILLCRLAPCFVFMQGEKWRHARGGSSYLPALDMVDRLDSPAVAALAERAQPVLERHGLARARRAELEAPLPPDLSIPTILSDPPYAVFDALFHWED
;
A
#
# COMPACT_ATOMS: atom_id res chain seq x y z
N MET A 1 9.96 12.08 -0.47
CA MET A 1 10.89 11.16 -1.13
C MET A 1 11.23 11.76 -2.48
N GLN A 2 12.50 11.91 -2.82
CA GLN A 2 12.92 12.40 -4.13
C GLN A 2 13.50 11.21 -4.89
N LEU A 3 12.89 10.86 -6.03
CA LEU A 3 13.35 9.77 -6.88
C LEU A 3 14.19 10.35 -8.03
N SER A 4 15.32 9.71 -8.32
CA SER A 4 16.12 10.01 -9.50
C SER A 4 15.52 9.37 -10.76
N LEU A 5 15.99 9.77 -11.94
CA LEU A 5 15.58 9.12 -13.18
C LEU A 5 15.93 7.61 -13.18
N ASP A 6 17.11 7.26 -12.65
CA ASP A 6 17.54 5.86 -12.51
C ASP A 6 16.59 5.07 -11.60
N ASP A 7 16.11 5.69 -10.51
CA ASP A 7 15.10 5.06 -9.64
C ASP A 7 13.80 4.80 -10.41
N LEU A 8 13.32 5.79 -11.17
CA LEU A 8 12.10 5.66 -11.96
C LEU A 8 12.23 4.57 -13.05
N THR A 9 13.38 4.49 -13.72
CA THR A 9 13.65 3.42 -14.69
C THR A 9 13.70 2.03 -14.04
N ASN A 10 14.28 1.92 -12.85
CA ASN A 10 14.27 0.66 -12.09
C ASN A 10 12.84 0.26 -11.71
N LEU A 11 12.05 1.19 -11.17
CA LEU A 11 10.66 0.95 -10.78
C LEU A 11 9.80 0.51 -11.98
N ALA A 12 9.93 1.19 -13.13
CA ALA A 12 9.24 0.81 -14.37
C ALA A 12 9.62 -0.58 -14.88
N SER A 13 10.84 -1.02 -14.57
CA SER A 13 11.34 -2.37 -14.88
C SER A 13 11.08 -3.39 -13.76
N GLN A 14 10.21 -3.06 -12.79
CA GLN A 14 9.88 -3.88 -11.62
C GLN A 14 11.11 -4.27 -10.78
N ARG A 15 12.14 -3.42 -10.77
CA ARG A 15 13.34 -3.62 -9.94
C ARG A 15 13.23 -2.79 -8.67
N PRO A 16 13.43 -3.39 -7.48
CA PRO A 16 13.48 -2.64 -6.25
C PRO A 16 14.56 -1.57 -6.25
N ILE A 17 14.23 -0.45 -5.63
CA ILE A 17 15.11 0.66 -5.32
C ILE A 17 15.35 0.71 -3.81
N GLY A 18 16.46 1.33 -3.42
CA GLY A 18 16.91 1.40 -2.03
C GLY A 18 18.00 0.37 -1.74
N GLY A 19 19.19 0.86 -1.42
CA GLY A 19 20.37 0.03 -1.15
C GLY A 19 20.38 -0.64 0.21
N ARG A 20 19.22 -1.09 0.71
CA ARG A 20 19.08 -1.74 2.01
C ARG A 20 18.33 -3.05 1.90
N HIS A 21 18.70 -3.99 2.74
CA HIS A 21 17.97 -5.23 2.89
C HIS A 21 16.51 -5.02 3.35
N PRO A 22 15.53 -5.79 2.83
CA PRO A 22 15.64 -6.81 1.77
C PRO A 22 15.55 -6.31 0.32
N TRP A 23 15.38 -5.01 0.05
CA TRP A 23 15.24 -4.50 -1.33
C TRP A 23 16.54 -4.64 -2.15
N ASP A 24 17.69 -4.61 -1.49
CA ASP A 24 19.01 -4.83 -2.12
C ASP A 24 19.21 -6.24 -2.70
N SER A 25 18.42 -7.23 -2.27
CA SER A 25 18.56 -8.62 -2.71
C SER A 25 17.84 -8.90 -4.03
N ASN A 26 16.94 -8.00 -4.45
CA ASN A 26 16.01 -8.21 -5.58
C ASN A 26 15.22 -9.54 -5.45
N ASP A 27 14.96 -9.98 -4.22
CA ASP A 27 14.21 -11.20 -3.90
C ASP A 27 12.91 -10.83 -3.18
N GLU A 28 11.80 -10.94 -3.92
CA GLU A 28 10.48 -10.62 -3.40
C GLU A 28 10.11 -11.48 -2.19
N ALA A 29 10.50 -12.75 -2.14
CA ALA A 29 10.18 -13.61 -1.00
C ALA A 29 10.81 -13.08 0.30
N GLN A 30 11.97 -12.43 0.20
CA GLN A 30 12.61 -11.77 1.35
C GLN A 30 11.89 -10.47 1.73
N VAL A 31 11.41 -9.68 0.76
CA VAL A 31 10.58 -8.49 0.98
C VAL A 31 9.25 -8.87 1.65
N ASP A 32 8.56 -9.87 1.13
CA ASP A 32 7.33 -10.42 1.71
C ASP A 32 7.58 -10.99 3.12
N GLY A 33 8.69 -11.71 3.30
CA GLY A 33 9.10 -12.21 4.62
C GLY A 33 9.34 -11.10 5.64
N PHE A 34 9.94 -9.97 5.21
CA PHE A 34 10.05 -8.77 6.01
C PHE A 34 8.68 -8.18 6.35
N TYR A 35 7.81 -7.99 5.36
CA TYR A 35 6.47 -7.45 5.58
C TYR A 35 5.60 -8.32 6.49
N ARG A 36 5.71 -9.65 6.43
CA ARG A 36 5.04 -10.55 7.37
C ARG A 36 5.41 -10.26 8.83
N ARG A 37 6.68 -9.95 9.10
CA ARG A 37 7.14 -9.58 10.46
C ARG A 37 6.59 -8.22 10.88
N VAL A 38 6.63 -7.23 9.98
CA VAL A 38 6.08 -5.89 10.23
C VAL A 38 4.58 -5.95 10.51
N CYS A 39 3.82 -6.65 9.67
CA CYS A 39 2.38 -6.82 9.84
C CYS A 39 2.03 -7.57 11.12
N ALA A 40 2.81 -8.59 11.50
CA ALA A 40 2.59 -9.28 12.77
C ALA A 40 2.83 -8.36 13.99
N GLU A 41 3.74 -7.38 13.90
CA GLU A 41 3.89 -6.35 14.95
C GLU A 41 2.72 -5.36 14.94
N LEU A 42 2.25 -4.94 13.78
CA LEU A 42 1.05 -4.10 13.65
C LEU A 42 -0.17 -4.79 14.26
N GLU A 43 -0.41 -6.06 13.97
CA GLU A 43 -1.52 -6.84 14.52
C GLU A 43 -1.48 -6.95 16.05
N ARG A 44 -0.29 -6.96 16.66
CA ARG A 44 -0.15 -6.93 18.13
C ARG A 44 -0.33 -5.54 18.72
N THR A 45 0.01 -4.50 17.96
CA THR A 45 0.06 -3.11 18.44
C THR A 45 -1.27 -2.38 18.23
N LEU A 46 -1.95 -2.69 17.14
CA LEU A 46 -3.22 -2.08 16.77
C LEU A 46 -4.37 -2.87 17.39
N PRO A 47 -5.35 -2.22 18.02
CA PRO A 47 -6.54 -2.88 18.54
C PRO A 47 -7.53 -3.09 17.39
N ALA A 48 -7.11 -3.80 16.35
CA ALA A 48 -7.85 -3.99 15.10
C ALA A 48 -7.63 -5.40 14.55
N ALA A 49 -8.65 -5.92 13.87
CA ALA A 49 -8.50 -7.10 13.03
C ALA A 49 -7.81 -6.71 11.72
N SER A 50 -7.13 -7.66 11.09
CA SER A 50 -6.42 -7.46 9.82
C SER A 50 -6.96 -8.38 8.72
N ARG A 51 -6.87 -7.92 7.47
CA ARG A 51 -6.90 -8.76 6.27
C ARG A 51 -5.84 -8.28 5.31
N ILE A 52 -4.86 -9.12 5.05
CA ILE A 52 -3.68 -8.75 4.28
C ILE A 52 -3.64 -9.58 3.00
N ALA A 53 -3.66 -8.91 1.87
CA ALA A 53 -3.50 -9.52 0.55
C ALA A 53 -2.01 -9.65 0.25
N TRP A 54 -1.47 -10.85 0.53
CA TRP A 54 -0.07 -11.18 0.24
C TRP A 54 0.17 -11.54 -1.23
N GLY A 55 -0.84 -12.05 -1.94
CA GLY A 55 -0.72 -12.35 -3.36
C GLY A 55 -0.85 -11.10 -4.23
N HIS A 56 -0.71 -11.29 -5.54
CA HIS A 56 -0.74 -10.22 -6.54
C HIS A 56 -2.13 -9.95 -7.14
N TYR A 57 -3.21 -10.09 -6.38
CA TYR A 57 -4.59 -9.87 -6.86
C TYR A 57 -5.01 -10.68 -8.10
N GLY A 58 -4.58 -11.94 -8.23
CA GLY A 58 -4.96 -12.79 -9.37
C GLY A 58 -3.76 -13.48 -9.98
N SER A 59 -3.72 -13.55 -11.32
CA SER A 59 -2.60 -14.10 -12.10
C SER A 59 -1.45 -13.13 -12.32
N GLY A 60 -1.73 -11.82 -12.28
CA GLY A 60 -0.74 -10.79 -12.58
C GLY A 60 0.19 -10.45 -11.42
N TYR A 61 0.89 -9.32 -11.51
CA TYR A 61 1.87 -8.85 -10.52
C TYR A 61 1.44 -7.53 -9.88
N ALA A 62 1.44 -7.49 -8.56
CA ALA A 62 1.21 -6.27 -7.78
C ALA A 62 2.51 -5.85 -7.07
N SER A 63 2.94 -4.61 -7.31
CA SER A 63 4.14 -4.03 -6.70
C SER A 63 3.98 -3.67 -5.22
N PHE A 64 2.91 -4.14 -4.57
CA PHE A 64 2.57 -3.81 -3.19
C PHE A 64 1.80 -4.93 -2.47
N VAL A 65 1.91 -4.94 -1.15
CA VAL A 65 1.03 -5.68 -0.25
C VAL A 65 -0.07 -4.74 0.25
N ASP A 66 -1.34 -5.13 0.14
CA ASP A 66 -2.47 -4.41 0.74
C ASP A 66 -2.80 -5.00 2.10
N ALA A 67 -2.41 -4.28 3.15
CA ALA A 67 -2.74 -4.61 4.53
C ALA A 67 -3.89 -3.73 5.01
N TRP A 68 -5.07 -4.34 5.21
CA TRP A 68 -6.27 -3.65 5.67
C TRP A 68 -6.56 -3.96 7.14
N PHE A 69 -6.71 -2.93 7.97
CA PHE A 69 -6.97 -3.03 9.40
C PHE A 69 -8.30 -2.36 9.76
N TYR A 70 -9.16 -3.05 10.48
CA TYR A 70 -10.52 -2.59 10.81
C TYR A 70 -10.98 -3.08 12.19
N ARG A 71 -12.07 -2.48 12.69
CA ARG A 71 -12.75 -2.91 13.92
C ARG A 71 -14.23 -3.20 13.62
N GLU A 72 -14.86 -4.04 14.42
CA GLU A 72 -16.30 -4.36 14.27
C GLU A 72 -17.23 -3.33 14.93
N GLU A 73 -16.65 -2.23 15.43
CA GLU A 73 -17.34 -1.16 16.13
C GLU A 73 -18.10 -0.23 15.17
N ARG A 74 -19.07 0.51 15.72
CA ARG A 74 -19.97 1.37 14.95
C ARG A 74 -19.21 2.38 14.07
N ASP A 75 -18.12 2.91 14.56
CA ASP A 75 -17.33 3.95 13.87
C ASP A 75 -16.60 3.42 12.62
N PHE A 76 -16.60 2.10 12.43
CA PHE A 76 -16.03 1.43 11.26
C PHE A 76 -17.12 0.88 10.32
N LYS A 77 -18.41 1.05 10.62
CA LYS A 77 -19.51 0.56 9.78
C LYS A 77 -19.99 1.63 8.79
N THR A 78 -20.23 1.25 7.54
CA THR A 78 -20.71 2.15 6.48
C THR A 78 -22.23 2.29 6.41
N GLY A 79 -22.97 1.63 7.31
CA GLY A 79 -24.44 1.60 7.32
C GLY A 79 -25.07 0.66 6.29
N LYS A 80 -24.28 0.05 5.39
CA LYS A 80 -24.73 -0.91 4.37
C LYS A 80 -24.27 -2.34 4.73
N GLY A 81 -25.10 -3.08 5.47
CA GLY A 81 -24.85 -4.49 5.80
C GLY A 81 -23.56 -4.72 6.60
N ASP A 82 -22.82 -5.78 6.25
CA ASP A 82 -21.57 -6.23 6.91
C ASP A 82 -20.29 -5.56 6.36
N GLN A 83 -20.43 -4.41 5.69
CA GLN A 83 -19.29 -3.63 5.20
C GLN A 83 -18.64 -2.81 6.31
N HIS A 84 -17.31 -2.79 6.31
CA HIS A 84 -16.54 -1.97 7.21
C HIS A 84 -15.56 -1.09 6.41
N ILE A 85 -15.38 0.16 6.84
CA ILE A 85 -14.19 0.94 6.50
C ILE A 85 -13.01 0.44 7.34
N GLY A 86 -11.80 0.73 6.89
CA GLY A 86 -10.61 0.46 7.65
C GLY A 86 -9.41 1.19 7.09
N LEU A 87 -8.32 1.15 7.85
CA LEU A 87 -7.02 1.65 7.43
C LEU A 87 -6.45 0.69 6.39
N VAL A 88 -6.15 1.20 5.20
CA VAL A 88 -5.35 0.51 4.19
C VAL A 88 -3.93 1.01 4.29
N ILE A 89 -2.98 0.07 4.36
CA ILE A 89 -1.56 0.33 4.30
C ILE A 89 -1.05 -0.40 3.05
N LEU A 90 -0.66 0.35 2.02
CA LEU A 90 0.05 -0.26 0.90
C LEU A 90 1.53 -0.26 1.22
N LEU A 91 2.12 -1.46 1.26
CA LEU A 91 3.54 -1.67 1.51
C LEU A 91 4.22 -1.93 0.17
N CYS A 92 5.08 -1.03 -0.29
CA CYS A 92 5.69 -1.12 -1.62
C CYS A 92 6.74 -2.25 -1.66
N ARG A 93 6.61 -3.20 -2.59
CA ARG A 93 7.63 -4.25 -2.79
C ARG A 93 8.90 -3.70 -3.41
N LEU A 94 8.78 -2.62 -4.18
CA LEU A 94 9.88 -2.05 -4.94
C LEU A 94 10.63 -0.94 -4.21
N ALA A 95 10.17 -0.46 -3.05
CA ALA A 95 10.88 0.56 -2.28
C ALA A 95 10.55 0.43 -0.79
N PRO A 96 11.43 0.88 0.13
CA PRO A 96 11.17 0.87 1.56
C PRO A 96 10.20 1.98 1.99
N CYS A 97 9.02 2.03 1.37
CA CYS A 97 8.00 3.03 1.64
C CYS A 97 6.59 2.44 1.72
N PHE A 98 5.69 3.22 2.30
CA PHE A 98 4.27 2.88 2.40
C PHE A 98 3.40 4.12 2.22
N VAL A 99 2.11 3.90 1.93
CA VAL A 99 1.06 4.93 1.96
C VAL A 99 -0.08 4.50 2.87
N PHE A 100 -0.83 5.48 3.37
CA PHE A 100 -2.11 5.25 4.04
C PHE A 100 -3.27 5.68 3.19
N MET A 101 -4.33 4.89 3.20
CA MET A 101 -5.61 5.19 2.60
C MET A 101 -6.73 4.70 3.51
N GLN A 102 -7.96 5.14 3.25
CA GLN A 102 -9.15 4.51 3.80
C GLN A 102 -9.79 3.64 2.72
N GLY A 103 -10.14 2.41 3.09
CA GLY A 103 -10.76 1.45 2.17
C GLY A 103 -11.88 0.67 2.82
N GLU A 104 -12.79 0.17 2.00
CA GLU A 104 -13.96 -0.60 2.41
C GLU A 104 -13.84 -2.06 1.94
N LYS A 105 -14.11 -3.02 2.83
CA LYS A 105 -14.17 -4.46 2.48
C LYS A 105 -15.38 -5.15 3.12
N TRP A 106 -15.91 -6.16 2.42
CA TRP A 106 -17.02 -6.99 2.91
C TRP A 106 -16.53 -8.08 3.87
N ARG A 107 -17.33 -8.39 4.91
CA ARG A 107 -17.00 -9.43 5.89
C ARG A 107 -16.99 -10.87 5.33
N HIS A 108 -17.77 -11.20 4.29
CA HIS A 108 -17.97 -12.60 3.86
C HIS A 108 -16.69 -13.30 3.37
N ALA A 109 -16.65 -14.63 3.50
CA ALA A 109 -15.49 -15.49 3.20
C ALA A 109 -15.00 -15.47 1.74
N ARG A 110 -15.81 -14.94 0.81
CA ARG A 110 -15.43 -14.67 -0.59
C ARG A 110 -15.08 -13.19 -0.82
N GLY A 111 -14.67 -12.50 0.25
CA GLY A 111 -14.67 -11.04 0.40
C GLY A 111 -14.07 -10.30 -0.79
N GLY A 112 -14.93 -9.52 -1.46
CA GLY A 112 -14.49 -8.53 -2.43
C GLY A 112 -14.02 -7.25 -1.72
N SER A 113 -12.93 -6.68 -2.22
CA SER A 113 -12.63 -5.27 -2.03
C SER A 113 -13.63 -4.46 -2.85
N SER A 114 -14.15 -3.35 -2.33
CA SER A 114 -14.90 -2.38 -3.15
C SER A 114 -14.00 -1.29 -3.74
N TYR A 115 -12.68 -1.37 -3.53
CA TYR A 115 -11.72 -0.41 -4.05
C TYR A 115 -10.57 -1.07 -4.80
N LEU A 116 -10.05 -0.34 -5.79
CA LEU A 116 -8.70 -0.49 -6.32
C LEU A 116 -7.87 0.69 -5.81
N PRO A 117 -6.59 0.50 -5.44
CA PRO A 117 -5.74 1.60 -5.02
C PRO A 117 -5.62 2.69 -6.09
N ALA A 118 -5.74 3.94 -5.67
CA ALA A 118 -5.60 5.10 -6.53
C ALA A 118 -4.96 6.27 -5.76
N LEU A 119 -4.26 7.15 -6.48
CA LEU A 119 -3.55 8.30 -5.90
C LEU A 119 -4.47 9.24 -5.11
N ASP A 120 -5.72 9.42 -5.52
CA ASP A 120 -6.70 10.29 -4.83
C ASP A 120 -7.17 9.73 -3.48
N MET A 121 -6.91 8.46 -3.21
CA MET A 121 -7.17 7.81 -1.92
C MET A 121 -6.02 8.03 -0.91
N VAL A 122 -4.83 8.38 -1.38
CA VAL A 122 -3.65 8.58 -0.52
C VAL A 122 -3.88 9.73 0.45
N ASP A 123 -3.62 9.47 1.74
CA ASP A 123 -3.84 10.37 2.87
C ASP A 123 -5.32 10.77 3.11
N ARG A 124 -6.27 10.19 2.35
CA ARG A 124 -7.70 10.43 2.54
C ARG A 124 -8.28 9.50 3.61
N LEU A 125 -8.19 9.93 4.87
CA LEU A 125 -8.68 9.21 6.05
C LEU A 125 -9.92 9.93 6.63
N ASP A 126 -11.05 9.79 5.94
CA ASP A 126 -12.28 10.54 6.26
C ASP A 126 -12.87 10.19 7.65
N SER A 127 -12.61 8.98 8.17
CA SER A 127 -13.04 8.58 9.51
C SER A 127 -11.98 8.90 10.57
N PRO A 128 -12.35 9.63 11.66
CA PRO A 128 -11.45 9.85 12.79
C PRO A 128 -10.92 8.55 13.41
N ALA A 129 -11.71 7.48 13.40
CA ALA A 129 -11.31 6.19 13.94
C ALA A 129 -10.24 5.51 13.08
N VAL A 130 -10.33 5.65 11.75
CA VAL A 130 -9.29 5.19 10.81
C VAL A 130 -8.04 6.04 10.93
N ALA A 131 -8.17 7.36 11.03
CA ALA A 131 -7.06 8.27 11.27
C ALA A 131 -6.30 7.92 12.57
N ALA A 132 -7.02 7.60 13.66
CA ALA A 132 -6.40 7.16 14.91
C ALA A 132 -5.63 5.84 14.78
N LEU A 133 -6.08 4.91 13.92
CA LEU A 133 -5.29 3.70 13.60
C LEU A 133 -4.02 4.06 12.84
N ALA A 134 -4.10 4.98 11.88
CA ALA A 134 -2.94 5.41 11.08
C ALA A 134 -1.85 6.03 11.96
N GLU A 135 -2.24 6.91 12.90
CA GLU A 135 -1.32 7.53 13.86
C GLU A 135 -0.61 6.50 14.75
N ARG A 136 -1.27 5.39 15.08
CA ARG A 136 -0.67 4.28 15.84
C ARG A 136 0.20 3.36 14.98
N ALA A 137 -0.16 3.18 13.71
CA ALA A 137 0.55 2.30 12.79
C ALA A 137 1.87 2.91 12.30
N GLN A 138 1.88 4.21 12.03
CA GLN A 138 3.04 4.93 11.50
C GLN A 138 4.35 4.70 12.29
N PRO A 139 4.41 4.89 13.62
CA PRO A 139 5.66 4.70 14.37
C PRO A 139 6.16 3.25 14.36
N VAL A 140 5.28 2.27 14.16
CA VAL A 140 5.69 0.87 13.98
C VAL A 140 6.39 0.70 12.64
N LEU A 141 5.78 1.19 11.56
CA LEU A 141 6.33 1.12 10.19
C LEU A 141 7.67 1.86 10.09
N GLU A 142 7.75 3.07 10.64
CA GLU A 142 8.96 3.89 10.62
C GLU A 142 10.10 3.28 11.45
N ARG A 143 9.80 2.57 12.55
CA ARG A 143 10.82 1.84 13.32
C ARG A 143 11.45 0.69 12.53
N HIS A 144 10.69 0.08 11.61
CA HIS A 144 11.22 -0.87 10.62
C HIS A 144 11.90 -0.18 9.44
N GLY A 145 12.10 1.13 9.53
CA GLY A 145 12.77 1.98 8.55
C GLY A 145 11.92 2.31 7.33
N LEU A 146 10.63 2.02 7.32
CA LEU A 146 9.80 2.36 6.16
C LEU A 146 9.49 3.86 6.16
N ALA A 147 9.56 4.50 4.99
CA ALA A 147 9.20 5.91 4.83
C ALA A 147 7.73 6.05 4.45
N ARG A 148 6.98 6.94 5.11
CA ARG A 148 5.62 7.31 4.67
C ARG A 148 5.72 8.22 3.45
N ALA A 149 5.28 7.74 2.29
CA ALA A 149 5.09 8.59 1.12
C ALA A 149 3.75 9.33 1.24
N ARG A 150 3.77 10.64 1.00
CA ARG A 150 2.58 11.51 1.06
C ARG A 150 2.03 11.79 -0.33
N ARG A 151 0.74 12.08 -0.43
CA ARG A 151 0.09 12.41 -1.70
C ARG A 151 0.85 13.46 -2.53
N ALA A 152 1.29 14.54 -1.88
CA ALA A 152 2.04 15.63 -2.52
C ALA A 152 3.38 15.19 -3.14
N GLU A 153 3.98 14.10 -2.65
CA GLU A 153 5.22 13.54 -3.19
C GLU A 153 4.95 12.57 -4.34
N LEU A 154 3.77 11.95 -4.34
CA LEU A 154 3.36 10.91 -5.27
C LEU A 154 2.64 11.46 -6.51
N GLU A 155 2.13 12.69 -6.45
CA GLU A 155 1.47 13.38 -7.57
C GLU A 155 2.44 13.96 -8.60
N ALA A 156 3.76 13.88 -8.35
CA ALA A 156 4.76 14.31 -9.31
C ALA A 156 4.63 13.48 -10.61
N PRO A 157 4.55 14.12 -11.78
CA PRO A 157 4.41 13.41 -13.05
C PRO A 157 5.70 12.66 -13.40
N LEU A 158 5.56 11.50 -14.04
CA LEU A 158 6.68 10.76 -14.61
C LEU A 158 7.12 11.36 -15.96
N PRO A 159 8.36 11.07 -16.40
CA PRO A 159 8.77 11.32 -17.77
C PRO A 159 7.79 10.70 -18.78
N PRO A 160 7.36 11.43 -19.84
CA PRO A 160 6.34 10.95 -20.77
C PRO A 160 6.70 9.67 -21.55
N ASP A 161 7.99 9.37 -21.65
CA ASP A 161 8.56 8.20 -22.31
C ASP A 161 8.62 6.95 -21.41
N LEU A 162 8.35 7.13 -20.11
CA LEU A 162 8.35 6.04 -19.14
C LEU A 162 6.98 5.35 -19.13
N SER A 163 6.94 4.09 -19.54
CA SER A 163 5.74 3.25 -19.44
C SER A 163 5.75 2.49 -18.11
N ILE A 164 4.63 2.50 -17.40
CA ILE A 164 4.42 1.68 -16.21
C ILE A 164 3.49 0.51 -16.57
N PRO A 165 3.85 -0.74 -16.21
CA PRO A 165 2.97 -1.89 -16.44
C PRO A 165 1.82 -1.87 -15.42
N THR A 166 0.84 -0.99 -15.64
CA THR A 166 -0.30 -0.87 -14.74
C THR A 166 -1.65 -0.85 -15.45
N ILE A 167 -2.63 -1.52 -14.84
CA ILE A 167 -4.05 -1.44 -15.18
C ILE A 167 -4.86 -0.56 -14.21
N LEU A 168 -4.19 0.08 -13.23
CA LEU A 168 -4.85 0.93 -12.22
C LEU A 168 -5.14 2.35 -12.74
N SER A 169 -4.42 2.79 -13.77
CA SER A 169 -4.46 4.16 -14.27
C SER A 169 -4.07 4.23 -15.75
N ASP A 170 -4.58 5.22 -16.46
CA ASP A 170 -4.12 5.58 -17.80
C ASP A 170 -3.03 6.68 -17.73
N PRO A 171 -2.14 6.77 -18.74
CA PRO A 171 -1.20 7.90 -18.85
C PRO A 171 -1.92 9.26 -18.90
N PRO A 172 -1.28 10.36 -18.44
CA PRO A 172 0.09 10.43 -17.94
C PRO A 172 0.24 9.87 -16.52
N TYR A 173 1.31 9.10 -16.31
CA TYR A 173 1.61 8.47 -15.02
C TYR A 173 2.26 9.44 -14.03
N ALA A 174 2.06 9.16 -12.75
CA ALA A 174 2.69 9.83 -11.62
C ALA A 174 3.62 8.87 -10.84
N VAL A 175 4.40 9.42 -9.91
CA VAL A 175 5.27 8.63 -9.02
C VAL A 175 4.49 7.55 -8.27
N PHE A 176 3.20 7.79 -7.96
CA PHE A 176 2.31 6.77 -7.42
C PHE A 176 2.30 5.49 -8.26
N ASP A 177 2.11 5.61 -9.57
CA ASP A 177 1.94 4.47 -10.47
C ASP A 177 3.24 3.67 -10.58
N ALA A 178 4.39 4.33 -10.56
CA ALA A 178 5.69 3.65 -10.53
C ALA A 178 5.89 2.78 -9.26
N LEU A 179 5.42 3.26 -8.10
CA LEU A 179 5.60 2.58 -6.81
C LEU A 179 4.51 1.55 -6.51
N PHE A 180 3.27 1.83 -6.92
CA PHE A 180 2.06 1.10 -6.55
C PHE A 180 1.25 0.76 -7.81
N HIS A 181 1.77 -0.15 -8.63
CA HIS A 181 1.08 -0.68 -9.80
C HIS A 181 0.63 -2.12 -9.60
N TRP A 182 -0.35 -2.49 -10.42
CA TRP A 182 -0.79 -3.85 -10.65
C TRP A 182 -0.91 -4.09 -12.16
N GLU A 183 -0.32 -5.18 -12.64
CA GLU A 183 -0.53 -5.76 -13.99
C GLU A 183 -1.34 -7.06 -13.87
N ASP A 184 -2.11 -7.41 -14.91
CA ASP A 184 -2.94 -8.64 -14.98
C ASP A 184 -2.23 -9.79 -15.70
#